data_AF-A0A3P7E0S2-F1
#
_entry.id   AF-A0A3P7E0S2-F1
#
_cell.length_a   1.000
_cell.length_b   1.000
_cell.length_c   1.000
_cell.angle_alpha   90.00
_cell.angle_beta   90.00
_cell.angle_gamma   90.00
#
_symmetry.space_group_name_H-M   'P 1'
#
loop_
_entity.id
_entity.type
_entity.pdbx_description
1 polymer ?
#
loop_
_entity_poly.entity_id
_entity_poly.type
_entity_poly.pdbx_seq_one_letter_code
_entity_poly.pdbx_strand_id
1 'polypeptide(L)'
;MTGKEKEVLLRSGDDVIVTTNDTFMSKCSSKIIYIDYKNIINVIKKDSIIYIDDGLIMLLVREIDNELIHCKIENGGLLGSQKGVNLPGALVDFPAVSERDCKDLRFAIEMDIDIIFASFIRNANGIREIRKILGEKGKQIKIIAKIENQQGVDK
;
A
#
# COMPACT_ATOMS: atom_id res chain seq x y z
N MET A 1 -14.61 23.41 1.08
CA MET A 1 -15.35 22.84 -0.06
C MET A 1 -15.06 21.36 -0.11
N THR A 2 -16.10 20.53 0.01
CA THR A 2 -16.05 19.07 -0.09
C THR A 2 -15.68 18.70 -1.53
N GLY A 3 -14.41 18.35 -1.75
CA GLY A 3 -13.89 18.06 -3.09
C GLY A 3 -14.44 16.73 -3.59
N LYS A 4 -15.39 16.77 -4.53
CA LYS A 4 -15.58 15.66 -5.47
C LYS A 4 -14.20 15.31 -6.04
N GLU A 5 -13.77 14.08 -5.81
CA GLU A 5 -12.48 13.53 -6.21
C GLU A 5 -12.20 13.88 -7.67
N LYS A 6 -11.32 14.86 -7.90
CA LYS A 6 -10.89 15.21 -9.25
C LYS A 6 -9.90 14.15 -9.66
N GLU A 7 -10.29 13.30 -10.59
CA GLU A 7 -9.37 12.39 -11.25
C GLU A 7 -8.41 13.17 -12.14
N VAL A 8 -7.19 12.67 -12.25
CA VAL A 8 -6.13 13.25 -13.06
C VAL A 8 -5.72 12.23 -14.12
N LEU A 9 -5.74 12.62 -15.39
CA LEU A 9 -5.25 11.76 -16.47
C LEU A 9 -3.72 11.73 -16.47
N LEU A 10 -3.15 10.55 -16.24
CA LEU A 10 -1.75 10.22 -16.49
C LEU A 10 -1.62 9.64 -17.88
N ARG A 11 -0.82 10.26 -18.75
CA ARG A 11 -0.61 9.77 -20.13
C ARG A 11 0.60 8.86 -20.18
N SER A 12 0.50 7.72 -20.85
CA SER A 12 1.66 6.89 -21.16
C SER A 12 2.70 7.71 -21.92
N GLY A 13 3.96 7.55 -21.55
CA GLY A 13 5.08 8.30 -22.10
C GLY A 13 5.33 9.66 -21.44
N ASP A 14 4.46 10.15 -20.56
CA ASP A 14 4.77 11.35 -19.76
C ASP A 14 5.67 11.00 -18.56
N ASP A 15 6.41 11.98 -18.06
CA ASP A 15 7.19 11.89 -16.83
C ASP A 15 6.37 12.38 -15.63
N VAL A 16 6.58 11.74 -14.47
CA VAL A 16 5.92 12.06 -13.20
C VAL A 16 6.90 11.88 -12.04
N ILE A 17 6.78 12.71 -11.01
CA ILE A 17 7.54 12.61 -9.77
C ILE A 17 6.69 11.92 -8.70
N VAL A 18 7.23 10.92 -8.02
CA VAL A 18 6.65 10.37 -6.79
C VAL A 18 7.41 10.95 -5.59
N THR A 19 6.68 11.41 -4.57
CA THR A 19 7.25 12.01 -3.36
C THR A 19 6.54 11.54 -2.10
N THR A 20 7.23 11.60 -0.97
CA THR A 20 6.69 11.38 0.36
C THR A 20 6.55 12.69 1.16
N ASN A 21 6.78 13.85 0.54
CA ASN A 21 6.68 15.15 1.21
C ASN A 21 5.21 15.53 1.45
N ASP A 22 4.84 15.69 2.73
CA ASP A 22 3.47 15.97 3.18
C ASP A 22 2.88 17.26 2.60
N THR A 23 3.71 18.19 2.13
CA THR A 23 3.24 19.42 1.46
C THR A 23 2.45 19.15 0.17
N PHE A 24 2.61 17.95 -0.41
CA PHE A 24 1.91 17.47 -1.60
C PHE A 24 0.74 16.51 -1.32
N MET A 25 0.44 16.19 -0.06
CA MET A 25 -0.58 15.19 0.32
C MET A 25 -1.96 15.44 -0.33
N SER A 26 -2.34 16.70 -0.51
CA SER A 26 -3.59 17.12 -1.16
C SER A 26 -3.38 17.84 -2.50
N LYS A 27 -2.19 17.71 -3.10
CA LYS A 27 -1.76 18.42 -4.31
C LYS A 27 -1.24 17.50 -5.41
N CYS A 28 -1.67 16.23 -5.41
CA CYS A 28 -1.38 15.30 -6.51
C CYS A 28 -1.89 15.87 -7.85
N SER A 29 -1.12 15.67 -8.90
CA SER A 29 -1.39 16.13 -10.27
C SER A 29 -0.74 15.18 -11.27
N SER A 30 -0.80 15.52 -12.57
CA SER A 30 -0.18 14.70 -13.62
C SER A 30 1.35 14.81 -13.63
N LYS A 31 1.93 15.67 -12.78
CA LYS A 31 3.37 15.90 -12.67
C LYS A 31 3.96 15.42 -11.34
N ILE A 32 3.15 15.32 -10.30
CA ILE A 32 3.62 14.89 -8.98
C ILE A 32 2.54 14.08 -8.25
N ILE A 33 2.95 12.97 -7.65
CA ILE A 33 2.11 12.05 -6.90
C ILE A 33 2.71 11.91 -5.50
N TYR A 34 1.89 12.17 -4.48
CA TYR A 34 2.22 11.89 -3.10
C TYR A 34 1.86 10.44 -2.75
N ILE A 35 2.73 9.78 -1.99
CA ILE A 35 2.43 8.51 -1.31
C ILE A 35 2.77 8.63 0.19
N ASP A 36 2.07 7.85 1.01
CA ASP A 36 2.23 7.89 2.47
C ASP A 36 3.33 6.96 3.01
N TYR A 37 3.89 6.09 2.17
CA TYR A 37 4.99 5.20 2.56
C TYR A 37 6.34 5.92 2.57
N LYS A 38 6.71 6.49 3.73
CA LYS A 38 7.94 7.29 3.91
C LYS A 38 9.23 6.55 3.58
N ASN A 39 9.27 5.24 3.81
CA ASN A 39 10.46 4.41 3.60
C ASN A 39 10.62 3.93 2.15
N ILE A 40 9.81 4.41 1.20
CA ILE A 40 9.85 3.95 -0.20
C ILE A 40 11.25 4.04 -0.80
N ILE A 41 11.98 5.14 -0.57
CA ILE A 41 13.28 5.41 -1.17
C ILE A 41 14.35 4.38 -0.82
N ASN A 42 14.17 3.66 0.30
CA ASN A 42 15.11 2.63 0.76
C ASN A 42 14.77 1.23 0.22
N VAL A 43 13.60 1.05 -0.41
CA VAL A 43 13.14 -0.26 -0.90
C VAL A 43 12.94 -0.31 -2.42
N ILE A 44 12.98 0.84 -3.10
CA ILE A 44 12.99 0.92 -4.56
C ILE A 44 14.38 1.28 -5.09
N LYS A 45 14.60 1.02 -6.37
CA LYS A 45 15.83 1.36 -7.10
C LYS A 45 15.50 1.78 -8.52
N LYS A 46 16.50 2.24 -9.26
CA LYS A 46 16.36 2.38 -10.72
C LYS A 46 15.83 1.07 -11.33
N ASP A 47 14.93 1.20 -12.28
CA ASP A 47 14.20 0.13 -12.96
C ASP A 47 13.18 -0.63 -12.07
N SER A 48 12.93 -0.18 -10.84
CA SER A 48 11.78 -0.65 -10.06
C SER A 48 10.46 -0.23 -10.72
N ILE A 49 9.43 -1.08 -10.53
CA ILE A 49 8.06 -0.82 -11.00
C ILE A 49 7.21 -0.37 -9.82
N ILE A 50 6.41 0.68 -10.02
CA ILE A 50 5.38 1.14 -9.08
C ILE A 50 4.04 0.96 -9.77
N TYR A 51 3.18 0.12 -9.21
CA TYR A 51 1.81 -0.03 -9.65
C TYR A 51 0.88 0.83 -8.79
N ILE A 52 -0.10 1.46 -9.44
CA ILE A 52 -1.12 2.28 -8.76
C ILE A 52 -2.50 1.84 -9.25
N ASP A 53 -3.49 1.90 -8.36
CA ASP A 53 -4.90 1.59 -8.65
C ASP A 53 -5.09 0.17 -9.19
N ASP A 54 -4.86 -0.82 -8.32
CA ASP A 54 -5.00 -2.25 -8.64
C ASP A 54 -4.19 -2.71 -9.87
N GLY A 55 -3.05 -2.05 -10.12
CA GLY A 55 -2.15 -2.37 -11.22
C GLY A 55 -2.54 -1.75 -12.56
N LEU A 56 -3.59 -0.93 -12.62
CA LEU A 56 -4.03 -0.27 -13.85
C LEU A 56 -3.00 0.75 -14.33
N ILE A 57 -2.40 1.49 -13.41
CA ILE A 57 -1.34 2.46 -13.72
C ILE A 57 0.01 1.84 -13.38
N MET A 58 0.98 1.99 -14.29
CA MET A 58 2.34 1.47 -14.13
C MET A 58 3.35 2.58 -14.34
N LEU A 59 4.19 2.80 -13.33
CA LEU A 59 5.32 3.72 -13.38
C LEU A 59 6.64 2.93 -13.35
N LEU A 60 7.59 3.34 -14.18
CA LEU A 60 8.95 2.82 -14.19
C LEU A 60 9.91 3.84 -13.59
N VAL A 61 10.57 3.48 -12.50
CA VAL A 61 11.54 4.35 -11.81
C VAL A 61 12.78 4.53 -12.69
N ARG A 62 13.08 5.78 -13.06
CA ARG A 62 14.22 6.14 -13.90
C ARG A 62 15.40 6.62 -13.08
N GLU A 63 15.12 7.42 -12.07
CA GLU A 63 16.12 8.05 -11.21
C GLU A 63 15.52 8.35 -9.83
N ILE A 64 16.37 8.37 -8.80
CA ILE A 64 16.02 8.79 -7.45
C ILE A 64 17.04 9.88 -7.09
N ASP A 65 16.57 11.10 -6.86
CA ASP A 65 17.40 12.24 -6.49
C ASP A 65 16.67 13.10 -5.46
N ASN A 66 17.39 13.60 -4.44
CA ASN A 66 16.84 14.51 -3.43
C ASN A 66 15.47 14.08 -2.84
N GLU A 67 15.31 12.79 -2.49
CA GLU A 67 14.04 12.20 -1.99
C GLU A 67 12.86 12.23 -2.99
N LEU A 68 13.12 12.61 -4.24
CA LEU A 68 12.18 12.56 -5.36
C LEU A 68 12.45 11.34 -6.22
N ILE A 69 11.38 10.65 -6.61
CA ILE A 69 11.45 9.47 -7.44
C ILE A 69 10.95 9.86 -8.82
N HIS A 70 11.86 9.94 -9.78
CA HIS A 70 11.55 10.31 -11.14
C HIS A 70 11.12 9.07 -11.93
N CYS A 71 9.89 9.09 -12.43
CA CYS A 71 9.28 7.96 -13.10
C CYS A 71 8.84 8.28 -14.52
N LYS A 72 8.89 7.26 -15.38
CA LYS A 72 8.16 7.24 -16.65
C LYS A 72 6.81 6.58 -16.45
N ILE A 73 5.74 7.16 -16.96
CA ILE A 73 4.43 6.52 -17.00
C ILE A 73 4.46 5.52 -18.16
N GLU A 74 4.53 4.22 -17.87
CA GLU A 74 4.51 3.17 -18.89
C GLU A 74 3.07 2.84 -19.28
N ASN A 75 2.20 2.61 -18.29
CA ASN A 75 0.75 2.48 -18.49
C ASN A 75 0.00 3.60 -17.77
N GLY A 76 -0.59 4.51 -18.54
CA GLY A 76 -1.36 5.63 -18.04
C GLY A 76 -2.81 5.26 -17.69
N GLY A 77 -3.55 6.23 -17.15
CA GLY A 77 -4.93 6.03 -16.71
C GLY A 77 -5.47 7.23 -15.95
N LEU A 78 -6.70 7.12 -15.46
CA LEU A 78 -7.29 8.11 -14.56
C LEU A 78 -6.84 7.81 -13.12
N LEU A 79 -6.04 8.70 -12.55
CA LEU A 79 -5.62 8.61 -11.15
C LEU A 79 -6.63 9.34 -10.27
N GLY A 80 -7.39 8.57 -9.47
CA GLY A 80 -8.25 9.08 -8.41
C GLY A 80 -7.48 9.38 -7.11
N SER A 81 -8.23 9.70 -6.05
CA SER A 81 -7.66 9.92 -4.71
C SER A 81 -7.50 8.60 -3.95
N GLN A 82 -6.51 8.54 -3.05
CA GLN A 82 -6.31 7.42 -2.10
C GLN A 82 -6.25 6.02 -2.76
N LYS A 83 -5.69 5.94 -3.96
CA LYS A 83 -5.49 4.67 -4.67
C LYS A 83 -4.34 3.86 -4.05
N GLY A 84 -4.50 2.54 -4.02
CA GLY A 84 -3.47 1.63 -3.53
C GLY A 84 -2.22 1.67 -4.39
N VAL A 85 -1.07 1.47 -3.76
CA VAL A 85 0.25 1.37 -4.41
C VAL A 85 0.85 -0.01 -4.13
N ASN A 86 1.36 -0.67 -5.15
CA ASN A 86 2.08 -1.93 -5.03
C ASN A 86 3.50 -1.79 -5.60
N LEU A 87 4.47 -2.37 -4.88
CA LEU A 87 5.90 -2.32 -5.20
C LEU A 87 6.42 -3.76 -5.37
N PRO A 88 6.23 -4.39 -6.55
CA PRO A 88 6.67 -5.76 -6.77
C PRO A 88 8.17 -5.94 -6.49
N GLY A 89 8.51 -7.00 -5.74
CA GLY A 89 9.88 -7.33 -5.37
C GLY A 89 10.51 -6.41 -4.31
N ALA A 90 9.84 -5.33 -3.89
CA ALA A 90 10.31 -4.50 -2.80
C ALA A 90 10.01 -5.16 -1.44
N LEU A 91 10.99 -5.13 -0.53
CA LEU A 91 10.80 -5.58 0.85
C LEU A 91 10.18 -4.44 1.66
N VAL A 92 8.85 -4.36 1.63
CA VAL A 92 8.10 -3.36 2.39
C VAL A 92 8.08 -3.73 3.87
N ASP A 93 8.42 -2.77 4.73
CA ASP A 93 8.67 -2.97 6.16
C ASP A 93 7.51 -2.58 7.08
N PHE A 94 6.29 -2.47 6.54
CA PHE A 94 5.09 -2.26 7.35
C PHE A 94 5.00 -3.32 8.47
N PRO A 95 4.42 -2.99 9.63
CA PRO A 95 4.10 -3.99 10.64
C PRO A 95 3.10 -5.01 10.07
N ALA A 96 3.08 -6.23 10.59
CA ALA A 96 2.10 -7.23 10.14
C ALA A 96 0.67 -6.86 10.57
N VAL A 97 0.53 -6.09 11.66
CA VAL A 97 -0.74 -5.57 12.15
C VAL A 97 -0.54 -4.10 12.54
N SER A 98 -1.26 -3.18 11.92
CA SER A 98 -1.20 -1.76 12.27
C SER A 98 -1.99 -1.45 13.55
N GLU A 99 -1.84 -0.24 14.09
CA GLU A 99 -2.68 0.22 15.21
C GLU A 99 -4.17 0.25 14.86
N ARG A 100 -4.49 0.57 13.60
CA ARG A 100 -5.86 0.54 13.08
C ARG A 100 -6.38 -0.90 13.04
N ASP A 101 -5.59 -1.83 12.50
CA ASP A 101 -5.96 -3.25 12.49
C ASP A 101 -6.18 -3.76 13.91
N CYS A 102 -5.37 -3.34 14.89
CA CYS A 102 -5.58 -3.69 16.30
C CYS A 102 -6.94 -3.21 16.84
N LYS A 103 -7.45 -2.06 16.39
CA LYS A 103 -8.78 -1.56 16.76
C LYS A 103 -9.87 -2.38 16.06
N ASP A 104 -9.71 -2.66 14.77
CA ASP A 104 -10.66 -3.43 13.97
C ASP A 104 -10.77 -4.88 14.48
N LEU A 105 -9.65 -5.50 14.89
CA LEU A 105 -9.63 -6.83 15.51
C LEU A 105 -10.35 -6.85 16.87
N ARG A 106 -10.23 -5.80 17.69
CA ARG A 106 -10.97 -5.71 18.96
C ARG A 106 -12.46 -5.51 18.71
N PHE A 107 -12.81 -4.69 17.74
CA PHE A 107 -14.19 -4.50 17.32
C PHE A 107 -14.81 -5.79 16.79
N ALA A 108 -14.05 -6.61 16.05
CA ALA A 108 -14.51 -7.92 15.59
C ALA A 108 -14.86 -8.88 16.75
N ILE A 109 -14.15 -8.79 17.90
CA ILE A 109 -14.49 -9.54 19.11
C ILE A 109 -15.82 -9.05 19.70
N GLU A 110 -16.03 -7.73 19.75
CA GLU A 110 -17.25 -7.13 20.29
C GLU A 110 -18.49 -7.48 19.46
N MET A 111 -18.30 -7.63 18.14
CA MET A 111 -19.36 -7.99 17.19
C MET A 111 -19.55 -9.49 16.98
N ASP A 112 -18.84 -10.35 17.73
CA ASP A 112 -18.90 -11.81 17.64
C ASP A 112 -18.67 -12.36 16.20
N ILE A 113 -17.66 -11.82 15.52
CA ILE A 113 -17.34 -12.20 14.13
C ILE A 113 -16.71 -13.60 14.07
N ASP A 114 -17.22 -14.47 13.18
CA ASP A 114 -16.73 -15.85 13.03
C ASP A 114 -15.34 -15.98 12.37
N ILE A 115 -15.08 -15.14 11.35
CA ILE A 115 -13.93 -15.28 10.46
C ILE A 115 -13.35 -13.91 10.12
N ILE A 116 -12.01 -13.81 10.21
CA ILE A 116 -11.22 -12.65 9.81
C ILE A 116 -10.35 -13.02 8.62
N PHE A 117 -10.43 -12.22 7.55
CA PHE A 117 -9.54 -12.32 6.40
C PHE A 117 -8.40 -11.30 6.56
N ALA A 118 -7.20 -11.79 6.88
CA ALA A 118 -6.05 -10.95 7.16
C ALA A 118 -5.29 -10.62 5.87
N SER A 119 -5.29 -9.35 5.47
CA SER A 119 -4.63 -8.86 4.26
C SER A 119 -3.10 -8.84 4.39
N PHE A 120 -2.40 -8.95 3.25
CA PHE A 120 -0.94 -8.84 3.15
C PHE A 120 -0.13 -9.70 4.15
N ILE A 121 -0.60 -10.90 4.50
CA ILE A 121 0.16 -11.81 5.37
C ILE A 121 1.44 -12.27 4.64
N ARG A 122 2.58 -12.07 5.31
CA ARG A 122 3.93 -12.31 4.77
C ARG A 122 4.67 -13.49 5.39
N ASN A 123 4.19 -13.98 6.53
CA ASN A 123 4.78 -15.10 7.28
C ASN A 123 3.86 -15.49 8.45
N ALA A 124 4.19 -16.61 9.11
CA ALA A 124 3.45 -17.10 10.27
C ALA A 124 3.45 -16.15 11.48
N ASN A 125 4.42 -15.25 11.63
CA ASN A 125 4.43 -14.31 12.76
C ASN A 125 3.27 -13.30 12.67
N GLY A 126 2.88 -12.87 11.47
CA GLY A 126 1.71 -12.01 11.30
C GLY A 126 0.43 -12.66 11.84
N ILE A 127 0.25 -13.96 11.59
CA ILE A 127 -0.89 -14.72 12.14
C ILE A 127 -0.80 -14.87 13.66
N ARG A 128 0.41 -15.10 14.21
CA ARG A 128 0.61 -15.17 15.66
C ARG A 128 0.29 -13.85 16.34
N GLU A 129 0.64 -12.73 15.71
CA GLU A 129 0.35 -11.39 16.21
C GLU A 129 -1.16 -11.12 16.25
N ILE A 130 -1.88 -11.42 15.17
CA ILE A 130 -3.36 -11.34 15.13
C ILE A 130 -3.97 -12.22 16.22
N ARG A 131 -3.53 -13.48 16.36
CA ARG A 131 -4.04 -14.39 17.40
C ARG A 131 -3.80 -13.84 18.80
N LYS A 132 -2.63 -13.24 19.05
CA LYS A 132 -2.30 -12.62 20.34
C LYS A 132 -3.22 -11.43 20.64
N ILE A 133 -3.55 -10.61 19.64
CA ILE A 133 -4.46 -9.46 19.77
C ILE A 133 -5.89 -9.94 20.07
N LEU A 134 -6.36 -10.99 19.38
CA LEU A 134 -7.67 -11.59 19.61
C LEU A 134 -7.81 -12.20 21.03
N GLY A 135 -6.72 -12.74 21.56
CA GLY A 135 -6.66 -13.30 22.91
C GLY A 135 -7.68 -14.41 23.16
N GLU A 136 -8.01 -14.63 24.44
CA GLU A 136 -8.99 -15.66 24.84
C GLU A 136 -10.40 -15.39 24.35
N LYS A 137 -10.80 -14.11 24.26
CA LYS A 137 -12.16 -13.74 23.81
C LYS A 137 -12.38 -14.08 22.34
N GLY A 138 -11.38 -13.83 21.48
CA GLY A 138 -11.45 -14.13 20.06
C GLY A 138 -10.86 -15.50 19.66
N LYS A 139 -10.66 -16.43 20.59
CA LYS A 139 -9.94 -17.69 20.31
C LYS A 139 -10.60 -18.59 19.27
N GLN A 140 -11.94 -18.53 19.17
CA GLN A 140 -12.69 -19.33 18.20
C GLN A 140 -12.74 -18.71 16.80
N ILE A 141 -12.48 -17.40 16.71
CA ILE A 141 -12.45 -16.67 15.44
C ILE A 141 -11.40 -17.29 14.53
N LYS A 142 -11.82 -17.69 13.33
CA LYS A 142 -10.92 -18.23 12.32
C LYS A 142 -10.15 -17.09 11.66
N ILE A 143 -8.87 -17.32 11.41
CA ILE A 143 -8.02 -16.38 10.69
C ILE A 143 -7.69 -17.04 9.35
N ILE A 144 -8.11 -16.43 8.25
CA ILE A 144 -7.71 -16.83 6.90
C ILE A 144 -6.69 -15.81 6.42
N ALA A 145 -5.47 -16.29 6.15
CA ALA A 145 -4.42 -15.47 5.58
C ALA A 145 -4.75 -15.17 4.11
N LYS A 146 -4.76 -13.89 3.72
CA LYS A 146 -4.80 -13.48 2.32
C LYS A 146 -3.35 -13.30 1.85
N ILE A 147 -2.93 -14.13 0.89
CA ILE A 147 -1.59 -14.08 0.30
C ILE A 147 -1.65 -13.17 -0.93
N GLU A 148 -1.08 -11.97 -0.80
CA GLU A 148 -1.26 -10.86 -1.75
C GLU A 148 0.07 -10.22 -2.19
N ASN A 149 1.20 -10.81 -1.79
CA ASN A 149 2.53 -10.35 -2.17
C ASN A 149 3.49 -11.54 -2.32
N GLN A 150 4.60 -11.31 -3.02
CA GLN A 150 5.61 -12.34 -3.28
C GLN A 150 6.15 -12.96 -1.99
N GLN A 151 6.35 -12.15 -0.94
CA GLN A 151 6.89 -12.63 0.33
C GLN A 151 5.98 -13.66 1.02
N GLY A 152 4.66 -13.50 0.93
CA GLY A 152 3.70 -14.48 1.46
C GLY A 152 3.56 -15.75 0.62
N VAL A 153 4.04 -15.74 -0.64
CA VAL A 153 4.15 -16.96 -1.47
C VAL A 153 5.46 -17.69 -1.16
N ASP A 154 6.55 -16.95 -0.98
CA ASP A 154 7.89 -17.51 -0.80
C ASP A 154 8.15 -18.12 0.58
N LYS A 155 7.36 -17.75 1.62
CA LYS A 155 7.61 -18.08 3.04
C LYS A 155 6.33 -18.44 3.79
#